data_AF-A0A521PTX2-F1
#
_entry.id   AF-A0A521PTX2-F1
#
_cell.length_a   1.000
_cell.length_b   1.000
_cell.length_c   1.000
_cell.angle_alpha   90.00
_cell.angle_beta   90.00
_cell.angle_gamma   90.00
#
_symmetry.space_group_name_H-M   'P 1'
#
loop_
_entity.id
_entity.type
_entity.pdbx_description
1 polymer ?
#
loop_
_entity_poly.entity_id
_entity_poly.type
_entity_poly.pdbx_seq_one_letter_code
_entity_poly.pdbx_strand_id
1 'polypeptide(L)'
;MSSEAVEVALYDLGVKREARTGFASDPDAFLARYALAPEEAAMIREFDVAGLQARNVSPLLTMGFWMMNHPGKSRTDYLDQLRAAGQ
;
A
#
# COMPACT_ATOMS: atom_id res chain seq x y z
N MET A 1 3.40 -1.76 -17.60
CA MET A 1 4.44 -2.06 -16.59
C MET A 1 3.77 -2.77 -15.44
N SER A 2 4.34 -3.89 -15.04
CA SER A 2 3.66 -4.97 -14.32
C SER A 2 3.42 -4.60 -12.85
N SER A 3 2.18 -4.78 -12.39
CA SER A 3 1.75 -4.60 -11.00
C SER A 3 2.54 -5.46 -9.99
N GLU A 4 3.38 -6.39 -10.46
CA GLU A 4 4.21 -7.27 -9.65
C GLU A 4 5.08 -6.55 -8.60
N ALA A 5 5.74 -5.43 -8.93
CA ALA A 5 6.59 -4.72 -7.97
C ALA A 5 5.77 -4.11 -6.81
N VAL A 6 4.61 -3.54 -7.14
CA VAL A 6 3.67 -3.01 -6.16
C VAL A 6 3.13 -4.14 -5.28
N GLU A 7 2.71 -5.24 -5.89
CA GLU A 7 2.15 -6.38 -5.17
C GLU A 7 3.16 -7.03 -4.23
N VAL A 8 4.43 -7.14 -4.63
CA VAL A 8 5.51 -7.63 -3.76
C VAL A 8 5.74 -6.68 -2.58
N ALA A 9 5.77 -5.36 -2.82
CA ALA A 9 5.90 -4.37 -1.75
C ALA A 9 4.74 -4.46 -0.74
N LEU A 10 3.49 -4.54 -1.23
CA LEU A 10 2.31 -4.66 -0.38
C LEU A 10 2.27 -5.99 0.38
N TYR A 11 2.68 -7.10 -0.25
CA TYR A 11 2.79 -8.40 0.40
C TYR A 11 3.76 -8.34 1.59
N ASP A 12 4.96 -7.79 1.36
CA ASP A 12 5.98 -7.64 2.40
C ASP A 12 5.47 -6.79 3.55
N LEU A 13 4.83 -5.66 3.26
CA LEU A 13 4.22 -4.78 4.24
C LEU A 13 3.05 -5.44 4.98
N GLY A 14 2.34 -6.38 4.34
CA GLY A 14 1.27 -7.15 4.96
C GLY A 14 1.78 -8.23 5.93
N VAL A 15 2.86 -8.93 5.59
CA VAL A 15 3.26 -10.15 6.33
C VAL A 15 4.56 -10.00 7.14
N LYS A 16 5.55 -9.25 6.66
CA LYS A 16 6.88 -9.16 7.29
C LYS A 16 6.95 -8.03 8.32
N ARG A 17 7.28 -8.34 9.57
CA ARG A 17 7.46 -7.33 10.63
C ARG A 17 8.57 -6.32 10.29
N GLU A 18 9.68 -6.81 9.77
CA GLU A 18 10.84 -5.97 9.42
C GLU A 18 10.51 -4.96 8.32
N ALA A 19 9.70 -5.36 7.33
CA ALA A 19 9.22 -4.46 6.29
C ALA A 19 8.38 -3.32 6.88
N ARG A 20 7.45 -3.64 7.80
CA ARG A 20 6.64 -2.63 8.49
C ARG A 20 7.48 -1.68 9.33
N THR A 21 8.47 -2.19 10.06
CA THR A 21 9.39 -1.34 10.84
C THR A 21 10.20 -0.42 9.93
N GLY A 22 10.73 -0.94 8.82
CA GLY A 22 11.47 -0.15 7.84
C GLY A 22 10.61 0.94 7.22
N PHE A 23 9.42 0.57 6.76
CA PHE A 23 8.45 1.51 6.17
C PHE A 23 7.98 2.58 7.16
N ALA A 24 7.71 2.22 8.42
CA ALA A 24 7.33 3.20 9.44
C ALA A 24 8.48 4.16 9.82
N SER A 25 9.73 3.74 9.65
CA SER A 25 10.91 4.55 9.96
C SER A 25 11.28 5.51 8.82
N ASP A 26 11.29 5.00 7.59
CA ASP A 26 11.62 5.75 6.39
C ASP A 26 10.92 5.11 5.18
N PRO A 27 9.69 5.56 4.85
CA PRO A 27 8.91 5.02 3.74
C PRO A 27 9.66 5.12 2.41
N ASP A 28 10.31 6.25 2.14
CA ASP A 28 10.95 6.53 0.86
C ASP A 28 12.19 5.64 0.66
N ALA A 29 13.05 5.53 1.68
CA ALA A 29 14.22 4.64 1.61
C ALA A 29 13.80 3.16 1.54
N PHE A 30 12.71 2.77 2.21
CA PHE A 30 12.17 1.41 2.11
C PHE A 30 11.64 1.11 0.71
N LEU A 31 10.82 2.01 0.14
CA LEU A 31 10.18 1.84 -1.16
C LEU A 31 11.19 1.90 -2.32
N ALA A 32 12.29 2.63 -2.17
CA ALA A 32 13.39 2.68 -3.15
C ALA A 32 14.05 1.31 -3.41
N ARG A 33 13.78 0.29 -2.57
CA ARG A 33 14.25 -1.10 -2.75
C ARG A 33 13.45 -1.86 -3.80
N TYR A 34 12.29 -1.34 -4.19
CA TYR A 34 11.39 -1.94 -5.17
C TYR A 34 11.45 -1.14 -6.48
N ALA A 35 11.21 -1.81 -7.61
CA ALA A 35 11.16 -1.18 -8.92
C ALA A 35 9.81 -0.48 -9.16
N LEU A 36 9.50 0.52 -8.33
CA LEU A 36 8.25 1.29 -8.37
C LEU A 36 8.40 2.55 -9.21
N ALA A 37 7.35 2.90 -9.95
CA ALA A 37 7.24 4.24 -10.51
C ALA A 37 7.02 5.27 -9.38
N PRO A 38 7.42 6.55 -9.57
CA PRO A 38 7.24 7.59 -8.55
C PRO A 38 5.79 7.69 -8.05
N GLU A 39 4.81 7.52 -8.94
CA GLU A 39 3.39 7.57 -8.61
C GLU A 39 2.95 6.38 -7.76
N GLU A 40 3.52 5.19 -8.00
CA GLU A 40 3.22 3.97 -7.22
C GLU A 40 3.77 4.08 -5.81
N ALA A 41 5.01 4.57 -5.67
CA ALA A 41 5.62 4.83 -4.37
C ALA A 41 4.81 5.88 -3.59
N ALA A 42 4.34 6.94 -4.26
CA ALA A 42 3.48 7.96 -3.65
C ALA A 42 2.16 7.35 -3.15
N MET A 43 1.50 6.51 -3.95
CA MET A 43 0.25 5.85 -3.53
C MET A 43 0.45 4.97 -2.28
N ILE A 44 1.55 4.24 -2.18
CA ILE A 44 1.84 3.41 -0.99
C ILE A 44 2.15 4.30 0.22
N ARG A 45 2.97 5.35 0.06
CA ARG A 45 3.31 6.34 1.09
C ARG A 45 2.06 7.01 1.67
N GLU A 46 1.12 7.37 0.81
CA GLU A 46 -0.09 8.14 1.16
C GLU A 46 -1.28 7.25 1.49
N PHE A 47 -1.10 5.92 1.50
CA PHE A 47 -2.18 4.95 1.71
C PHE A 47 -3.35 5.10 0.71
N ASP A 48 -3.05 5.50 -0.53
CA ASP A 48 -4.02 5.59 -1.63
C ASP A 48 -4.37 4.19 -2.17
N VAL A 49 -5.09 3.41 -1.36
CA VAL A 49 -5.54 2.06 -1.70
C VAL A 49 -6.53 2.04 -2.87
N ALA A 50 -7.23 3.15 -3.12
CA ALA A 50 -8.13 3.28 -4.25
C ALA A 50 -7.37 3.45 -5.56
N GLY A 51 -6.37 4.33 -5.60
CA GLY A 51 -5.46 4.48 -6.74
C GLY A 51 -4.71 3.19 -7.06
N LEU A 52 -4.29 2.45 -6.03
CA LEU A 52 -3.69 1.12 -6.21
C LEU A 52 -4.67 0.14 -6.87
N GLN A 53 -5.92 0.04 -6.39
CA GLN A 53 -6.91 -0.86 -7.00
C GLN A 53 -7.34 -0.44 -8.41
N ALA A 54 -7.43 0.87 -8.69
CA ALA A 54 -7.70 1.38 -10.04
C ALA A 54 -6.62 0.95 -11.05
N ARG A 55 -5.42 0.60 -10.57
CA ARG A 55 -4.30 0.06 -11.35
C ARG A 55 -4.26 -1.48 -11.37
N ASN A 56 -5.35 -2.15 -11.00
CA ASN A 56 -5.50 -3.60 -10.91
C ASN A 56 -4.61 -4.29 -9.85
N VAL A 57 -4.19 -3.56 -8.81
CA VAL A 57 -3.53 -4.19 -7.65
C VAL A 57 -4.57 -4.97 -6.85
N SER A 58 -4.21 -6.17 -6.39
CA SER A 58 -5.12 -7.05 -5.65
C SER A 58 -5.77 -6.38 -4.42
N PRO A 59 -7.11 -6.40 -4.31
CA PRO A 59 -7.82 -5.88 -3.13
C PRO A 59 -7.43 -6.56 -1.81
N LEU A 60 -6.98 -7.82 -1.86
CA LEU A 60 -6.51 -8.55 -0.69
C LEU A 60 -5.18 -7.99 -0.19
N LEU A 61 -4.28 -7.61 -1.10
CA LEU A 61 -2.99 -7.01 -0.76
C LEU A 61 -3.17 -5.59 -0.22
N THR A 62 -4.03 -4.77 -0.84
CA THR A 62 -4.31 -3.42 -0.33
C THR A 62 -4.99 -3.45 1.04
N MET A 63 -5.89 -4.41 1.28
CA MET A 63 -6.52 -4.58 2.59
C MET A 63 -5.51 -5.04 3.66
N GLY A 64 -4.66 -6.02 3.34
CA GLY A 64 -3.60 -6.49 4.25
C GLY A 64 -2.61 -5.39 4.60
N PHE A 65 -2.15 -4.64 3.59
CA PHE A 65 -1.30 -3.47 3.77
C PHE A 65 -1.95 -2.44 4.72
N TRP A 66 -3.20 -2.06 4.47
CA TRP A 66 -3.93 -1.10 5.29
C TRP A 66 -4.01 -1.53 6.76
N MET A 67 -4.53 -2.73 7.00
CA MET A 67 -4.77 -3.24 8.36
C MET A 67 -3.49 -3.32 9.20
N MET A 68 -2.35 -3.49 8.55
CA MET A 68 -1.07 -3.67 9.23
C MET A 68 -0.28 -2.37 9.42
N ASN A 69 -0.43 -1.42 8.50
CA ASN A 69 0.45 -0.25 8.41
C ASN A 69 -0.26 1.09 8.64
N HIS A 70 -1.56 1.21 8.30
CA HIS A 70 -2.28 2.47 8.47
C HIS A 70 -2.42 2.81 9.96
N PRO A 71 -2.19 4.05 10.43
CA PRO A 71 -2.28 4.40 11.85
C PRO A 71 -3.63 4.05 12.49
N GLY A 72 -4.72 4.20 11.73
CA GLY A 72 -6.07 3.89 12.21
C GLY A 72 -6.41 2.40 12.25
N LYS A 73 -5.76 1.56 11.41
CA LYS A 73 -6.02 0.11 11.24
C LYS A 73 -7.51 -0.29 11.19
N SER A 74 -8.38 0.63 10.79
CA SER A 74 -9.82 0.44 10.79
C SER A 74 -10.26 -0.06 9.42
N ARG A 75 -11.03 -1.16 9.41
CA ARG A 75 -11.65 -1.67 8.18
C ARG A 75 -12.69 -0.71 7.63
N THR A 76 -13.36 0.05 8.50
CA THR A 76 -14.36 1.04 8.07
C THR A 76 -13.67 2.15 7.27
N ASP A 77 -12.57 2.69 7.78
CA ASP A 77 -11.81 3.76 7.14
C ASP A 77 -11.26 3.30 5.78
N TYR A 78 -10.81 2.05 5.66
CA TYR A 78 -10.41 1.45 4.38
C TYR A 78 -11.55 1.46 3.36
N LEU A 79 -12.75 1.04 3.77
CA LEU A 79 -13.92 1.01 2.90
C LEU A 79 -14.36 2.42 2.51
N ASP A 80 -14.24 3.39 3.42
CA ASP A 80 -14.60 4.78 3.16
C ASP A 80 -13.62 5.43 2.17
N GLN A 81 -12.31 5.14 2.28
CA GLN A 81 -11.30 5.55 1.30
C GLN A 81 -11.61 5.00 -0.10
N LEU A 82 -12.02 3.73 -0.20
CA LEU A 82 -12.42 3.13 -1.49
C LEU A 82 -13.70 3.75 -2.06
N ARG A 83 -14.68 4.05 -1.21
CA ARG A 83 -15.93 4.68 -1.63
C ARG A 83 -15.73 6.11 -2.14
N ALA A 84 -14.87 6.87 -1.46
CA ALA A 84 -14.57 8.26 -1.82
C ALA A 84 -13.99 8.40 -3.24
N ALA A 85 -13.26 7.39 -3.72
CA ALA A 85 -12.69 7.37 -5.07
C ALA A 85 -13.65 6.83 -6.15
N GLY A 86 -14.75 6.17 -5.76
CA GLY A 86 -15.76 5.63 -6.67
C GLY A 86 -16.96 6.56 -6.91
N GLN A 87 -16.94 7.77 -6.34
CA GLN A 87 -17.91 8.85 -6.58
C GLN A 87 -17.28 9.93 -7.47
#